data_AF-K1QT59-F1
#
_entry.id   AF-K1QT59-F1
#
_cell.length_a   1.000
_cell.length_b   1.000
_cell.length_c   1.000
_cell.angle_alpha   90.00
_cell.angle_beta   90.00
_cell.angle_gamma   90.00
#
_symmetry.space_group_name_H-M   'P 1'
#
loop_
_entity.id
_entity.type
_entity.pdbx_description
1 polymer ?
#
loop_
_entity_poly.entity_id
_entity_poly.type
_entity_poly.pdbx_seq_one_letter_code
_entity_poly.pdbx_strand_id
1 'polypeptide(L)'
;MKDRARYSKMTSLVPLFLVFLISVVVSGWDNDFDEPLDVQCSSYLFAFSRFKSTHSNKKEDRRFDFMCRQVPAANSSVTCGWSGYVNDYDASILYTCPNQGYINGMHSIHNNHHEDRRFKFRCCSPPSGLDLRNCHWTGYVNNWDSDVDYQVPYGYVIRGVFSIHDNHRE
;
A
#
# COMPACT_ATOMS: atom_id res chain seq x y z
N MET A 1 65.45 -41.68 26.14
CA MET A 1 64.03 -42.11 26.22
C MET A 1 63.20 -40.93 26.66
N LYS A 2 62.35 -40.38 25.79
CA LYS A 2 61.38 -39.34 26.14
C LYS A 2 60.10 -39.66 25.36
N ASP A 3 59.06 -40.04 26.11
CA ASP A 3 57.80 -40.58 25.61
C ASP A 3 56.98 -39.52 24.85
N ARG A 4 56.39 -39.93 23.71
CA ARG A 4 55.40 -39.16 22.96
C ARG A 4 54.02 -39.38 23.58
N ALA A 5 53.50 -38.41 24.31
CA ALA A 5 52.07 -38.34 24.64
C ALA A 5 51.29 -37.86 23.40
N ARG A 6 50.35 -38.68 22.92
CA ARG A 6 49.50 -38.42 21.75
C ARG A 6 48.22 -37.73 22.26
N TYR A 7 48.07 -36.42 22.02
CA TYR A 7 46.87 -35.67 22.39
C TYR A 7 45.80 -35.85 21.31
N SER A 8 44.68 -36.51 21.63
CA SER A 8 43.52 -36.62 20.74
C SER A 8 42.66 -35.36 20.86
N LYS A 9 42.48 -34.61 19.78
CA LYS A 9 41.57 -33.46 19.73
C LYS A 9 40.14 -33.98 19.59
N MET A 10 39.35 -33.93 20.67
CA MET A 10 37.90 -34.12 20.61
C MET A 10 37.26 -32.87 19.98
N THR A 11 36.77 -32.98 18.74
CA THR A 11 35.95 -31.95 18.09
C THR A 11 34.51 -32.06 18.61
N SER A 12 34.09 -31.09 19.43
CA SER A 12 32.69 -30.96 19.87
C SER A 12 31.86 -30.33 18.75
N LEU A 13 30.87 -31.07 18.23
CA LEU A 13 29.90 -30.55 17.27
C LEU A 13 28.73 -29.93 18.05
N VAL A 14 28.63 -28.60 18.02
CA VAL A 14 27.47 -27.88 18.58
C VAL A 14 26.36 -27.85 17.52
N PRO A 15 25.17 -28.41 17.78
CA PRO A 15 24.07 -28.37 16.82
C PRO A 15 23.55 -26.92 16.70
N LEU A 16 23.66 -26.35 15.51
CA LEU A 16 23.11 -25.04 15.17
C LEU A 16 21.60 -25.19 14.96
N PHE A 17 20.81 -24.94 16.00
CA PHE A 17 19.36 -24.85 15.87
C PHE A 17 18.99 -23.55 15.16
N LEU A 18 18.68 -23.63 13.86
CA LEU A 18 18.07 -22.55 13.10
C LEU A 18 16.63 -22.35 13.61
N VAL A 19 16.44 -21.36 14.49
CA VAL A 19 15.11 -20.90 14.90
C VAL A 19 14.54 -20.07 13.75
N PHE A 20 13.66 -20.68 12.95
CA PHE A 20 12.82 -19.92 12.03
C PHE A 20 11.76 -19.18 12.85
N LEU A 21 11.97 -17.87 13.05
CA LEU A 21 10.91 -16.98 13.50
C LEU A 21 9.87 -16.90 12.38
N ILE A 22 8.79 -17.66 12.50
CA ILE A 22 7.62 -17.50 11.66
C ILE A 22 6.97 -16.19 12.09
N SER A 23 7.27 -15.11 11.36
CA SER A 23 6.53 -13.85 11.50
C SER A 23 5.09 -14.12 11.07
N VAL A 24 4.19 -14.30 12.04
CA VAL A 24 2.75 -14.27 11.78
C VAL A 24 2.46 -12.83 11.37
N VAL A 25 2.33 -12.58 10.07
CA VAL A 25 1.83 -11.28 9.57
C VAL A 25 0.36 -11.23 9.94
N VAL A 26 0.04 -10.69 11.12
CA VAL A 26 -1.33 -10.30 11.43
C VAL A 26 -1.64 -9.14 10.48
N SER A 27 -2.59 -9.31 9.56
CA SER A 27 -3.03 -8.20 8.69
C SER A 27 -3.68 -7.13 9.57
N GLY A 28 -2.94 -6.08 9.87
CA GLY A 28 -3.44 -4.88 10.55
C GLY A 28 -3.91 -3.85 9.54
N TRP A 29 -4.57 -2.81 10.05
CA TRP A 29 -4.79 -1.59 9.28
C TRP A 29 -3.46 -0.82 9.17
N ASP A 30 -3.21 -0.17 8.03
CA ASP A 30 -2.03 0.65 7.78
C ASP A 30 -2.03 1.96 8.59
N ASN A 31 -3.20 2.37 9.08
CA ASN A 31 -3.38 3.45 10.05
C ASN A 31 -4.51 3.13 11.04
N ASP A 32 -4.51 3.81 12.18
CA ASP A 32 -5.68 3.89 13.05
C ASP A 32 -6.57 5.09 12.68
N PHE A 33 -7.78 5.15 13.25
CA PHE A 33 -8.66 6.31 13.13
C PHE A 33 -8.01 7.56 13.73
N ASP A 34 -8.32 8.72 13.17
CA ASP A 34 -7.75 10.04 13.42
C ASP A 34 -6.25 10.16 13.11
N GLU A 35 -5.57 9.05 12.83
CA GLU A 35 -4.14 9.01 12.56
C GLU A 35 -3.85 9.15 11.05
N PRO A 36 -2.70 9.76 10.71
CA PRO A 36 -2.25 9.84 9.32
C PRO A 36 -2.07 8.45 8.69
N LEU A 37 -2.38 8.36 7.40
CA LEU A 37 -1.97 7.24 6.57
C LEU A 37 -0.67 7.62 5.85
N ASP A 38 0.33 6.75 5.87
CA ASP A 38 1.53 6.88 5.03
C ASP A 38 2.00 5.50 4.57
N VAL A 39 1.52 5.07 3.41
CA VAL A 39 1.78 3.72 2.89
C VAL A 39 2.27 3.77 1.44
N GLN A 40 3.24 2.92 1.13
CA GLN A 40 3.70 2.65 -0.22
C GLN A 40 4.16 1.20 -0.34
N CYS A 41 4.05 0.63 -1.54
CA CYS A 41 4.60 -0.70 -1.79
C CYS A 41 6.12 -0.72 -1.62
N SER A 42 6.65 -1.84 -1.12
CA SER A 42 8.09 -2.04 -0.84
C SER A 42 9.00 -1.92 -2.07
N SER A 43 8.45 -2.00 -3.27
CA SER A 43 9.15 -1.85 -4.53
C SER A 43 8.42 -0.90 -5.46
N TYR A 44 9.17 -0.11 -6.21
CA TYR A 44 8.63 0.73 -7.27
C TYR A 44 7.99 -0.08 -8.41
N LEU A 45 8.34 -1.37 -8.55
CA LEU A 45 7.75 -2.28 -9.55
C LEU A 45 6.36 -2.80 -9.16
N PHE A 46 5.84 -2.41 -7.99
CA PHE A 46 4.60 -2.94 -7.44
C PHE A 46 3.51 -1.86 -7.46
N ALA A 47 2.27 -2.28 -7.65
CA ALA A 47 1.10 -1.41 -7.52
C ALA A 47 0.19 -1.97 -6.42
N PHE A 48 -0.72 -1.14 -5.91
CA PHE A 48 -1.79 -1.65 -5.07
C PHE A 48 -2.61 -2.69 -5.83
N SER A 49 -2.87 -3.81 -5.17
CA SER A 49 -3.61 -4.97 -5.67
C SER A 49 -4.88 -5.24 -4.89
N ARG A 50 -5.00 -4.65 -3.69
CA ARG A 50 -6.23 -4.56 -2.91
C ARG A 50 -6.25 -3.20 -2.21
N PHE A 51 -7.43 -2.59 -2.16
CA PHE A 51 -7.71 -1.40 -1.35
C PHE A 51 -8.85 -1.78 -0.42
N LYS A 52 -8.58 -1.82 0.88
CA LYS A 52 -9.59 -1.96 1.93
C LYS A 52 -9.70 -0.71 2.77
N SER A 53 -10.90 -0.44 3.26
CA SER A 53 -11.15 0.60 4.24
C SER A 53 -12.37 0.26 5.08
N THR A 54 -12.38 0.70 6.33
CA THR A 54 -13.58 0.67 7.17
C THR A 54 -13.79 2.02 7.84
N HIS A 55 -15.06 2.35 8.06
CA HIS A 55 -15.50 3.61 8.63
C HIS A 55 -15.88 3.46 10.10
N SER A 56 -15.81 4.56 10.86
CA SER A 56 -16.32 4.62 12.23
C SER A 56 -17.13 5.89 12.43
N ASN A 57 -18.45 5.79 12.55
CA ASN A 57 -19.34 6.92 12.82
C ASN A 57 -19.11 7.61 14.18
N LYS A 58 -18.36 6.99 15.10
CA LYS A 58 -17.94 7.69 16.34
C LYS A 58 -16.81 8.70 16.08
N LYS A 59 -16.02 8.42 15.06
CA LYS A 59 -14.81 9.17 14.69
C LYS A 59 -15.01 9.98 13.42
N GLU A 60 -16.04 9.64 12.63
CA GLU A 60 -16.27 10.13 11.28
C GLU A 60 -14.99 10.06 10.44
N ASP A 61 -14.35 8.89 10.52
CA ASP A 61 -13.04 8.68 9.94
C ASP A 61 -12.85 7.23 9.46
N ARG A 62 -11.83 7.04 8.61
CA ARG A 62 -11.47 5.78 8.00
C ARG A 62 -10.06 5.34 8.33
N ARG A 63 -9.94 4.04 8.54
CA ARG A 63 -8.67 3.32 8.47
C ARG A 63 -8.58 2.53 7.18
N PHE A 64 -7.35 2.32 6.72
CA PHE A 64 -7.05 1.79 5.40
C PHE A 64 -6.11 0.60 5.49
N ASP A 65 -6.19 -0.31 4.52
CA ASP A 65 -5.28 -1.45 4.37
C ASP A 65 -5.08 -1.74 2.89
N PHE A 66 -3.83 -1.87 2.47
CA PHE A 66 -3.45 -2.10 1.09
C PHE A 66 -2.60 -3.35 0.92
N MET A 67 -2.93 -4.12 -0.12
CA MET A 67 -2.02 -5.17 -0.61
C MET A 67 -1.28 -4.67 -1.84
N CYS A 68 -0.07 -5.18 -2.05
CA CYS A 68 0.74 -4.87 -3.21
C CYS A 68 0.94 -6.10 -4.11
N ARG A 69 1.03 -5.88 -5.42
CA ARG A 69 1.40 -6.92 -6.40
C ARG A 69 2.36 -6.33 -7.42
N GLN A 70 3.33 -7.13 -7.85
CA GLN A 70 4.24 -6.75 -8.92
C GLN A 70 3.44 -6.46 -10.21
N VAL A 71 3.78 -5.36 -10.87
CA VAL A 71 3.25 -5.01 -12.18
C VAL A 71 4.03 -5.82 -13.23
N PRO A 72 3.42 -6.81 -13.92
CA PRO A 72 4.17 -7.78 -14.72
C PRO A 72 5.02 -7.16 -15.82
N ALA A 73 4.59 -6.05 -16.39
CA ALA A 73 5.30 -5.39 -17.47
C ALA A 73 6.42 -4.45 -16.95
N ALA A 74 6.41 -4.08 -15.66
CA ALA A 74 7.46 -3.27 -15.07
C ALA A 74 8.67 -4.16 -14.72
N ASN A 75 9.63 -4.22 -15.64
CA ASN A 75 10.87 -5.02 -15.51
C ASN A 75 12.15 -4.18 -15.65
N SER A 76 12.00 -2.85 -15.69
CA SER A 76 13.07 -1.89 -15.98
C SER A 76 12.90 -0.63 -15.12
N SER A 77 13.68 0.42 -15.40
CA SER A 77 13.70 1.64 -14.58
C SER A 77 12.32 2.30 -14.54
N VAL A 78 11.75 2.39 -13.34
CA VAL A 78 10.50 3.09 -13.03
C VAL A 78 10.85 4.29 -12.17
N THR A 79 10.28 5.45 -12.50
CA THR A 79 10.40 6.66 -11.69
C THR A 79 9.10 6.88 -10.94
N CYS A 80 9.19 7.18 -9.66
CA CYS A 80 8.01 7.45 -8.84
C CYS A 80 8.10 8.80 -8.14
N GLY A 81 6.95 9.43 -7.91
CA GLY A 81 6.84 10.68 -7.20
C GLY A 81 5.50 10.80 -6.49
N TRP A 82 5.52 11.51 -5.36
CA TRP A 82 4.31 11.91 -4.65
C TRP A 82 3.67 13.11 -5.35
N SER A 83 2.34 13.10 -5.44
CA SER A 83 1.56 14.29 -5.79
C SER A 83 1.57 15.32 -4.65
N GLY A 84 1.07 16.52 -4.94
CA GLY A 84 0.48 17.39 -3.91
C GLY A 84 -0.80 16.77 -3.33
N TYR A 85 -1.42 17.45 -2.35
CA TYR A 85 -2.79 17.08 -1.96
C TYR A 85 -3.71 17.27 -3.15
N VAL A 86 -4.51 16.26 -3.47
CA VAL A 86 -5.35 16.24 -4.67
C VAL A 86 -6.77 16.72 -4.41
N ASN A 87 -7.13 16.87 -3.13
CA ASN A 87 -8.36 17.45 -2.63
C ASN A 87 -8.07 18.31 -1.39
N ASP A 88 -8.96 19.27 -1.14
CA ASP A 88 -9.10 19.90 0.18
C ASP A 88 -10.05 19.07 1.06
N TYR A 89 -10.22 19.46 2.32
CA TYR A 89 -11.29 18.90 3.15
C TYR A 89 -12.65 19.27 2.56
N ASP A 90 -13.67 18.46 2.83
CA ASP A 90 -15.03 18.62 2.32
C ASP A 90 -15.11 18.62 0.79
N ALA A 91 -14.17 17.91 0.14
CA ALA A 91 -14.03 17.94 -1.31
C ALA A 91 -13.89 16.55 -1.92
N SER A 92 -14.53 16.39 -3.07
CA SER A 92 -14.42 15.19 -3.90
C SER A 92 -13.00 14.98 -4.42
N ILE A 93 -12.65 13.71 -4.66
CA ILE A 93 -11.39 13.33 -5.32
C ILE A 93 -11.70 13.00 -6.77
N LEU A 94 -10.94 13.56 -7.72
CA LEU A 94 -10.83 13.05 -9.08
C LEU A 94 -9.37 13.17 -9.52
N TYR A 95 -8.64 12.07 -9.38
CA TYR A 95 -7.21 12.06 -9.64
C TYR A 95 -6.78 10.85 -10.47
N THR A 96 -5.83 11.06 -11.38
CA THR A 96 -5.18 10.02 -12.18
C THR A 96 -3.69 10.27 -12.24
N CYS A 97 -2.89 9.23 -12.05
CA CYS A 97 -1.45 9.31 -12.13
C CYS A 97 -0.96 9.81 -13.50
N PRO A 98 -0.02 10.76 -13.53
CA PRO A 98 0.54 11.30 -14.78
C PRO A 98 1.39 10.25 -15.52
N ASN A 99 1.82 10.57 -16.74
CA ASN A 99 2.76 9.76 -17.55
C ASN A 99 2.35 8.30 -17.74
N GLN A 100 1.06 8.06 -17.82
CA GLN A 100 0.50 6.73 -17.89
C GLN A 100 0.84 5.83 -16.69
N GLY A 101 1.11 6.42 -15.54
CA GLY A 101 1.56 5.73 -14.34
C GLY A 101 0.45 5.02 -13.55
N TYR A 102 0.87 4.33 -12.50
CA TYR A 102 0.01 3.60 -11.56
C TYR A 102 0.25 4.05 -10.12
N ILE A 103 -0.77 3.85 -9.27
CA ILE A 103 -0.71 4.13 -7.84
C ILE A 103 0.10 3.04 -7.14
N ASN A 104 1.14 3.47 -6.45
CA ASN A 104 2.05 2.64 -5.67
C ASN A 104 1.99 2.96 -4.17
N GLY A 105 1.47 4.13 -3.82
CA GLY A 105 1.36 4.59 -2.43
C GLY A 105 0.25 5.63 -2.27
N MET A 106 -0.18 5.80 -1.03
CA MET A 106 -1.22 6.74 -0.62
C MET A 106 -0.85 7.32 0.73
N HIS A 107 -1.02 8.63 0.85
CA HIS A 107 -0.82 9.36 2.09
C HIS A 107 -2.07 10.17 2.37
N SER A 108 -2.50 10.22 3.62
CA SER A 108 -3.63 11.07 4.01
C SER A 108 -3.48 11.62 5.42
N ILE A 109 -4.06 12.79 5.63
CA ILE A 109 -4.14 13.41 6.95
C ILE A 109 -5.60 13.70 7.28
N HIS A 110 -6.01 13.27 8.47
CA HIS A 110 -7.33 13.54 9.03
C HIS A 110 -7.35 14.90 9.74
N ASN A 111 -8.53 15.50 9.85
CA ASN A 111 -8.74 16.69 10.66
C ASN A 111 -10.08 16.64 11.39
N ASN A 112 -10.05 16.55 12.72
CA ASN A 112 -11.27 16.42 13.54
C ASN A 112 -12.18 17.66 13.56
N HIS A 113 -11.78 18.80 12.98
CA HIS A 113 -12.72 19.91 12.81
C HIS A 113 -13.62 19.71 11.59
N HIS A 114 -13.05 19.14 10.53
CA HIS A 114 -13.76 18.80 9.30
C HIS A 114 -14.34 17.37 9.33
N GLU A 115 -13.76 16.49 10.16
CA GLU A 115 -14.00 15.05 10.14
C GLU A 115 -13.83 14.45 8.73
N ASP A 116 -12.77 14.89 8.05
CA ASP A 116 -12.46 14.49 6.68
C ASP A 116 -10.94 14.37 6.48
N ARG A 117 -10.54 13.77 5.35
CA ARG A 117 -9.15 13.52 4.96
C ARG A 117 -8.77 14.22 3.65
N ARG A 118 -7.56 14.76 3.64
CA ARG A 118 -6.88 15.15 2.39
C ARG A 118 -5.94 14.06 1.95
N PHE A 119 -5.85 13.84 0.64
CA PHE A 119 -5.13 12.71 0.07
C PHE A 119 -4.00 13.13 -0.87
N LYS A 120 -2.90 12.39 -0.82
CA LYS A 120 -1.82 12.38 -1.82
C LYS A 120 -1.61 10.96 -2.32
N PHE A 121 -1.16 10.85 -3.55
CA PHE A 121 -0.86 9.57 -4.16
C PHE A 121 0.57 9.52 -4.67
N ARG A 122 1.24 8.40 -4.42
CA ARG A 122 2.54 8.10 -5.00
C ARG A 122 2.32 7.39 -6.33
N CYS A 123 2.70 8.06 -7.40
CA CYS A 123 2.57 7.55 -8.75
C CYS A 123 3.91 7.04 -9.26
N CYS A 124 3.92 5.85 -9.84
CA CYS A 124 5.07 5.27 -10.52
C CYS A 124 4.81 5.26 -12.03
N SER A 125 5.73 5.86 -12.78
CA SER A 125 5.69 5.92 -14.24
C SER A 125 6.48 4.76 -14.81
N PRO A 126 5.85 3.88 -15.61
CA PRO A 126 6.58 2.81 -16.25
C PRO A 126 7.54 3.37 -17.32
N PRO A 127 8.57 2.61 -17.70
CA PRO A 127 9.52 3.03 -18.72
C PRO A 127 8.86 3.24 -20.09
N SER A 128 9.53 4.03 -20.94
CA SER A 128 9.07 4.37 -22.29
C SER A 128 8.73 3.11 -23.11
N GLY A 129 7.50 3.05 -23.64
CA GLY A 129 7.01 1.94 -24.46
C GLY A 129 6.07 0.98 -23.72
N LEU A 130 5.98 1.06 -22.39
CA LEU A 130 4.97 0.35 -21.62
C LEU A 130 3.71 1.21 -21.52
N ASP A 131 2.72 0.85 -22.32
CA ASP A 131 1.44 1.55 -22.39
C ASP A 131 0.38 0.77 -21.59
N LEU A 132 -0.09 1.35 -20.51
CA LEU A 132 -1.21 0.82 -19.72
C LEU A 132 -2.53 1.18 -20.42
N ARG A 133 -3.00 0.28 -21.30
CA ARG A 133 -4.19 0.46 -22.15
C ARG A 133 -5.48 0.03 -21.45
N ASN A 134 -6.62 0.31 -22.09
CA ASN A 134 -7.97 -0.14 -21.68
C ASN A 134 -8.41 0.32 -20.28
N CYS A 135 -7.99 1.53 -19.90
CA CYS A 135 -8.38 2.14 -18.64
C CYS A 135 -9.88 2.43 -18.63
N HIS A 136 -10.55 2.05 -17.55
CA HIS A 136 -11.94 2.36 -17.29
C HIS A 136 -12.13 2.57 -15.79
N TRP A 137 -13.07 3.44 -15.43
CA TRP A 137 -13.54 3.56 -14.06
C TRP A 137 -14.43 2.36 -13.74
N THR A 138 -14.33 1.84 -12.53
CA THR A 138 -15.36 0.98 -11.97
C THR A 138 -16.61 1.81 -11.65
N GLY A 139 -17.70 1.15 -11.26
CA GLY A 139 -18.71 1.82 -10.44
C GLY A 139 -18.15 2.19 -9.06
N TYR A 140 -18.97 2.81 -8.22
CA TYR A 140 -18.63 3.00 -6.81
C TYR A 140 -18.38 1.64 -6.15
N VAL A 141 -17.25 1.51 -5.47
CA VAL A 141 -16.80 0.25 -4.84
C VAL A 141 -17.41 0.04 -3.45
N ASN A 142 -18.06 1.09 -2.91
CA ASN A 142 -18.83 1.07 -1.68
C ASN A 142 -19.92 2.17 -1.77
N ASN A 143 -20.78 2.24 -0.76
CA ASN A 143 -21.74 3.33 -0.55
C ASN A 143 -21.37 4.05 0.75
N TRP A 144 -21.34 5.38 0.80
CA TRP A 144 -21.04 6.21 2.00
C TRP A 144 -20.18 5.49 3.06
N ASP A 145 -20.65 5.38 4.30
CA ASP A 145 -20.00 4.79 5.48
C ASP A 145 -19.64 3.30 5.32
N SER A 146 -20.07 2.64 4.24
CA SER A 146 -19.79 1.22 4.06
C SER A 146 -18.30 0.98 3.83
N ASP A 147 -17.86 -0.21 4.22
CA ASP A 147 -16.51 -0.69 3.99
C ASP A 147 -16.15 -0.72 2.50
N VAL A 148 -14.90 -0.44 2.20
CA VAL A 148 -14.28 -0.68 0.89
C VAL A 148 -13.54 -2.01 0.97
N ASP A 149 -13.72 -2.87 -0.03
CA ASP A 149 -12.88 -4.04 -0.27
C ASP A 149 -12.77 -4.31 -1.77
N TYR A 150 -11.90 -3.55 -2.43
CA TYR A 150 -11.69 -3.64 -3.87
C TYR A 150 -10.44 -4.47 -4.17
N GLN A 151 -10.61 -5.56 -4.91
CA GLN A 151 -9.51 -6.37 -5.44
C GLN A 151 -9.25 -6.02 -6.90
N VAL A 152 -7.99 -5.70 -7.20
CA VAL A 152 -7.59 -5.34 -8.56
C VAL A 152 -7.47 -6.62 -9.40
N PRO A 153 -8.23 -6.75 -10.51
CA PRO A 153 -8.15 -7.91 -11.37
C PRO A 153 -6.71 -8.20 -11.82
N TYR A 154 -6.39 -9.47 -12.03
CA TYR A 154 -5.05 -9.83 -12.52
C TYR A 154 -4.78 -9.18 -13.88
N GLY A 155 -3.56 -8.64 -14.06
CA GLY A 155 -3.19 -7.87 -15.26
C GLY A 155 -3.61 -6.39 -15.25
N TYR A 156 -4.39 -5.95 -14.25
CA TYR A 156 -4.75 -4.55 -14.05
C TYR A 156 -3.99 -3.92 -12.89
N VAL A 157 -3.97 -2.58 -12.88
CA VAL A 157 -3.42 -1.72 -11.82
C VAL A 157 -4.38 -0.56 -11.58
N ILE A 158 -4.37 0.00 -10.36
CA ILE A 158 -5.08 1.26 -10.09
C ILE A 158 -4.23 2.41 -10.62
N ARG A 159 -4.84 3.25 -11.46
CA ARG A 159 -4.18 4.45 -12.01
C ARG A 159 -4.81 5.75 -11.53
N GLY A 160 -6.06 5.70 -11.10
CA GLY A 160 -6.79 6.84 -10.61
C GLY A 160 -7.77 6.44 -9.52
N VAL A 161 -8.19 7.44 -8.76
CA VAL A 161 -9.20 7.34 -7.70
C VAL A 161 -10.22 8.44 -7.93
N PHE A 162 -11.49 8.08 -7.76
CA PHE A 162 -12.61 8.99 -7.76
C PHE A 162 -13.40 8.77 -6.47
N SER A 163 -13.76 9.86 -5.79
CA SER A 163 -14.58 9.86 -4.58
C SER A 163 -15.47 11.08 -4.57
N ILE A 164 -16.65 10.95 -4.00
CA ILE A 164 -17.57 12.05 -3.71
C ILE A 164 -17.61 12.31 -2.20
N HIS A 165 -18.12 13.48 -1.82
CA HIS A 165 -18.24 13.93 -0.43
C HIS A 165 -19.61 14.61 -0.22
N ASP A 166 -20.20 14.47 0.97
CA ASP A 166 -21.44 15.12 1.43
C ASP A 166 -21.45 15.13 2.97
N ASN A 167 -21.42 16.33 3.59
CA ASN A 167 -21.38 16.49 5.05
C ASN A 167 -22.58 15.90 5.81
N HIS A 168 -23.66 15.49 5.13
CA HIS A 168 -24.80 14.84 5.78
C HIS A 168 -24.67 13.31 5.82
N ARG A 169 -23.59 12.78 5.23
CA ARG A 169 -23.32 11.35 5.01
C ARG A 169 -21.86 11.01 5.27
N GLU A 170 -21.22 11.81 6.10
CA GLU A 170 -19.95 11.48 6.75
C GLU A 170 -20.18 10.30 7.70
#